data_AF-A0A7J8H4B2-F1
#
_entry.id   AF-A0A7J8H4B2-F1
#
_cell.length_a   1.000
_cell.length_b   1.000
_cell.length_c   1.000
_cell.angle_alpha   90.00
_cell.angle_beta   90.00
_cell.angle_gamma   90.00
#
_symmetry.space_group_name_H-M   'P 1'
#
loop_
_entity.id
_entity.type
_entity.pdbx_description
1 polymer ?
#
loop_
_entity_poly.entity_id
_entity_poly.type
_entity_poly.pdbx_seq_one_letter_code
_entity_poly.pdbx_strand_id
1 'polypeptide(L)'
;MEGQHNYLCAGRNDCIVDKIRRKNCPACRLRKCCQAGMVLGGRKFKKFNKVRVMRALDAVALPPPVGIQNESQALSQRITFSPNQELQLLHPVINLLISIEPEMIYAGYDNTKIHNSSSLLSSLNQLGERQLLSVVKWSKLLPGFRNLHIDDQITLIQYSWMSLMVFGLGWRSYKHVSGQMLYFAPDLILNEQRMKESSFYSLCLTMWQISKEFVKLQISQEEFLCMKVLVLLNTSEYK
;
A
#
# COMPACT_ATOMS: atom_id res chain seq x y z
N MET A 1 -9.64 -16.36 21.92
CA MET A 1 -10.66 -16.02 20.90
C MET A 1 -12.01 -16.05 21.59
N GLU A 2 -12.57 -14.90 21.97
CA GLU A 2 -13.94 -14.82 22.50
C GLU A 2 -14.58 -13.52 22.01
N GLY A 3 -15.67 -13.64 21.24
CA GLY A 3 -16.71 -12.61 21.19
C GLY A 3 -16.70 -11.58 20.05
N GLN A 4 -16.34 -11.94 18.81
CA GLN A 4 -16.83 -11.17 17.66
C GLN A 4 -18.32 -11.46 17.46
N HIS A 5 -19.17 -10.84 18.26
CA HIS A 5 -20.60 -10.79 17.95
C HIS A 5 -20.78 -9.87 16.74
N ASN A 6 -20.97 -10.46 15.56
CA ASN A 6 -21.32 -9.74 14.35
C ASN A 6 -22.75 -9.19 14.49
N TYR A 7 -22.87 -8.00 15.04
CA TYR A 7 -24.16 -7.31 15.13
C TYR A 7 -24.60 -6.88 13.73
N LEU A 8 -25.74 -7.42 13.29
CA LEU A 8 -26.39 -7.04 12.04
C LEU A 8 -27.56 -6.10 12.34
N CYS A 9 -27.71 -5.05 11.54
CA CYS A 9 -28.90 -4.22 11.58
C CYS A 9 -30.02 -4.89 10.77
N ALA A 10 -31.22 -5.00 11.34
CA ALA A 10 -32.39 -5.49 10.61
C ALA A 10 -32.99 -4.44 9.62
N GLY A 11 -32.46 -3.21 9.61
CA GLY A 11 -32.90 -2.11 8.75
C GLY A 11 -31.77 -1.58 7.86
N ARG A 12 -31.74 -0.26 7.62
CA ARG A 12 -30.79 0.40 6.70
C ARG A 12 -29.49 0.87 7.36
N ASN A 13 -29.14 0.31 8.52
CA ASN A 13 -28.01 0.79 9.33
C ASN A 13 -28.14 2.28 9.72
N ASP A 14 -29.33 2.77 10.04
CA ASP A 14 -29.58 4.19 10.40
C ASP A 14 -30.50 4.36 11.62
N CYS A 15 -30.74 3.28 12.36
CA CYS A 15 -31.62 3.28 13.54
C CYS A 15 -31.28 4.41 14.53
N ILE A 16 -32.33 5.06 15.05
CA ILE A 16 -32.19 6.08 16.08
C ILE A 16 -31.78 5.41 17.41
N VAL A 17 -30.68 5.88 17.99
CA VAL A 17 -30.11 5.40 19.25
C VAL A 17 -30.29 6.48 20.31
N ASP A 18 -31.28 6.30 21.18
CA ASP A 18 -31.56 7.15 22.34
C ASP A 18 -31.65 6.31 23.63
N LYS A 19 -32.00 6.92 24.76
CA LYS A 19 -32.05 6.25 26.08
C LYS A 19 -32.97 5.02 26.09
N ILE A 20 -34.04 5.04 25.29
CA ILE A 20 -35.10 4.02 25.26
C ILE A 20 -34.78 2.95 24.20
N ARG A 21 -34.41 3.37 22.99
CA ARG A 21 -34.25 2.52 21.80
C ARG A 21 -32.84 1.97 21.61
N ARG A 22 -31.85 2.36 22.43
CA ARG A 22 -30.46 1.88 22.32
C ARG A 22 -30.27 0.36 22.39
N LYS A 23 -31.25 -0.39 22.92
CA LYS A 23 -31.22 -1.86 22.95
C LYS A 23 -31.77 -2.51 21.67
N ASN A 24 -32.50 -1.77 20.84
CA ASN A 24 -33.20 -2.30 19.68
C ASN A 24 -32.26 -2.63 18.51
N CYS A 25 -31.13 -1.94 18.40
CA CYS A 25 -30.15 -2.19 17.34
C CYS A 25 -28.72 -2.08 17.87
N PRO A 26 -28.12 -3.20 18.33
CA PRO A 26 -26.73 -3.25 18.77
C PRO A 26 -25.74 -2.79 17.68
N ALA A 27 -26.02 -3.08 16.40
CA ALA A 27 -25.19 -2.70 15.26
C ALA A 27 -25.08 -1.18 15.11
N CYS A 28 -26.23 -0.47 15.02
CA CYS A 28 -26.25 0.99 14.92
C CYS A 28 -25.69 1.66 16.18
N ARG A 29 -25.92 1.08 17.37
CA ARG A 29 -25.34 1.57 18.61
C ARG A 29 -23.82 1.46 18.59
N LEU A 30 -23.27 0.30 18.27
CA LEU A 30 -21.83 0.09 18.20
C LEU A 30 -21.18 1.06 17.20
N ARG A 31 -21.77 1.20 16.01
CA ARG A 31 -21.29 2.14 15.01
C ARG A 31 -21.28 3.59 15.52
N LYS A 32 -22.32 4.03 16.23
CA LYS A 32 -22.34 5.36 16.87
C LYS A 32 -21.29 5.49 17.98
N CYS A 33 -21.00 4.44 18.73
CA CYS A 33 -19.89 4.43 19.70
C CYS A 33 -18.55 4.63 19.00
N CYS A 34 -18.29 3.92 17.89
CA CYS A 34 -17.06 4.08 17.11
C CYS A 34 -16.97 5.48 16.48
N GLN A 35 -18.07 6.03 15.95
CA GLN A 35 -18.13 7.40 15.41
C GLN A 35 -17.85 8.47 16.48
N ALA A 36 -18.20 8.20 17.74
CA ALA A 36 -17.85 9.03 18.88
C ALA A 36 -16.41 8.81 19.39
N GLY A 37 -15.59 8.02 18.69
CA GLY A 37 -14.18 7.78 19.01
C GLY A 37 -13.93 6.69 20.06
N MET A 38 -14.93 5.87 20.40
CA MET A 38 -14.73 4.75 21.35
C MET A 38 -14.01 3.58 20.67
N VAL A 39 -12.93 3.09 21.28
CA VAL A 39 -12.19 1.92 20.80
C VAL A 39 -12.73 0.61 21.40
N LEU A 40 -12.85 -0.41 20.55
CA LEU A 40 -13.14 -1.78 20.99
C LEU A 40 -11.87 -2.36 21.61
N GLY A 41 -11.85 -2.56 22.94
CA GLY A 41 -10.71 -3.21 23.61
C GLY A 41 -10.29 -2.68 24.98
N GLY A 42 -11.01 -1.72 25.56
CA GLY A 42 -10.66 -1.15 26.89
C GLY A 42 -10.70 -2.11 28.09
N ARG A 43 -10.93 -3.42 27.88
CA ARG A 43 -10.93 -4.43 28.95
C ARG A 43 -9.93 -5.56 28.64
N LYS A 44 -8.72 -5.38 29.20
CA LYS A 44 -7.73 -6.40 29.57
C LYS A 44 -6.95 -7.11 28.43
N PHE A 45 -5.84 -6.51 28.01
CA PHE A 45 -4.66 -7.26 27.58
C PHE A 45 -3.70 -7.44 28.78
N LYS A 46 -3.98 -8.43 29.64
CA LYS A 46 -2.94 -9.01 30.50
C LYS A 46 -2.63 -10.40 29.95
N LYS A 47 -1.35 -10.59 29.62
CA LYS A 47 -0.70 -11.84 29.14
C LYS A 47 -0.79 -12.08 27.64
N PHE A 48 0.16 -11.52 26.90
CA PHE A 48 1.00 -12.24 25.94
C PHE A 48 2.12 -11.27 25.52
N ASN A 49 3.29 -11.39 26.14
CA ASN A 49 4.52 -10.77 25.63
C ASN A 49 5.73 -11.58 26.11
N LYS A 50 6.07 -12.61 25.33
CA LYS A 50 7.43 -13.14 25.23
C LYS A 50 7.75 -13.26 23.75
N VAL A 51 8.09 -12.12 23.14
CA VAL A 51 8.95 -12.10 21.95
C VAL A 51 10.10 -11.17 22.31
N ARG A 52 11.25 -11.76 22.59
CA ARG A 52 12.52 -11.04 22.79
C ARG A 52 12.98 -10.57 21.42
N VAL A 53 12.99 -9.25 21.19
CA VAL A 53 13.74 -8.66 20.08
C VAL A 53 15.18 -8.53 20.56
N MET A 54 16.04 -9.39 20.02
CA MET A 54 17.49 -9.35 20.19
C MET A 54 18.03 -8.13 19.41
N ARG A 55 18.55 -7.12 20.11
CA ARG A 55 19.49 -6.15 19.53
C ARG A 55 20.89 -6.61 19.89
N ALA A 56 21.63 -7.04 18.89
CA ALA A 56 23.08 -7.19 18.93
C ALA A 56 23.68 -6.15 17.96
N LEU A 57 24.97 -5.84 18.17
CA LEU A 57 25.78 -4.75 17.60
C LEU A 57 25.71 -3.47 18.47
N ASP A 58 26.74 -3.02 19.19
CA ASP A 58 28.18 -3.34 19.17
C ASP A 58 28.78 -3.29 20.57
N ALA A 59 29.72 -4.19 20.82
CA ALA A 59 30.55 -4.25 22.02
C ALA A 59 31.97 -3.78 21.66
N VAL A 60 32.45 -2.73 22.32
CA VAL A 60 33.89 -2.53 22.55
C VAL A 60 34.07 -2.28 24.04
N ALA A 61 35.02 -3.03 24.61
CA ALA A 61 35.19 -3.35 26.02
C ALA A 61 35.88 -2.25 26.85
N LEU A 62 35.63 -2.24 28.17
CA LEU A 62 36.63 -2.37 29.26
C LEU A 62 35.93 -2.44 30.67
N PRO A 63 36.50 -3.14 31.68
CA PRO A 63 35.82 -3.58 32.93
C PRO A 63 35.97 -2.60 34.15
N PRO A 64 35.30 -2.86 35.31
CA PRO A 64 34.78 -1.84 36.23
C PRO A 64 35.64 -1.59 37.50
N PRO A 65 35.19 -0.68 38.39
CA PRO A 65 35.21 -1.04 39.80
C PRO A 65 33.90 -0.74 40.56
N VAL A 66 33.51 -1.75 41.34
CA VAL A 66 32.82 -1.80 42.64
C VAL A 66 32.19 -0.49 43.17
N GLY A 67 30.88 -0.54 43.42
CA GLY A 67 30.17 0.42 44.28
C GLY A 67 28.68 0.07 44.41
N ILE A 68 28.29 -0.50 45.54
CA ILE A 68 26.89 -0.73 45.92
C ILE A 68 26.31 0.61 46.39
N GLN A 69 25.15 1.02 45.84
CA GLN A 69 24.05 1.64 46.59
C GLN A 69 22.79 1.84 45.72
N ASN A 70 21.65 1.51 46.33
CA ASN A 70 20.28 1.76 45.86
C ASN A 70 20.05 3.23 45.49
N GLU A 71 19.19 3.48 44.50
CA GLU A 71 18.07 4.44 44.55
C GLU A 71 17.27 4.34 43.24
N SER A 72 16.00 3.94 43.38
CA SER A 72 14.80 4.50 42.78
C SER A 72 14.93 5.42 41.54
N GLN A 73 14.13 5.09 40.51
CA GLN A 73 13.72 5.93 39.37
C GLN A 73 14.67 5.99 38.16
N ALA A 74 14.34 5.22 37.11
CA ALA A 74 14.14 5.76 35.75
C ALA A 74 13.81 4.65 34.74
N LEU A 75 12.82 4.92 33.89
CA LEU A 75 12.63 4.35 32.55
C LEU A 75 12.14 2.91 32.42
N SER A 76 11.02 2.59 33.08
CA SER A 76 10.01 1.75 32.43
C SER A 76 9.12 2.63 31.57
N GLN A 77 9.53 2.91 30.33
CA GLN A 77 8.65 3.53 29.34
C GLN A 77 7.47 2.59 29.08
N ARG A 78 6.37 2.84 29.78
CA ARG A 78 5.08 2.22 29.49
C ARG A 78 4.66 2.74 28.12
N ILE A 79 4.56 1.84 27.14
CA ILE A 79 3.95 2.16 25.85
C ILE A 79 2.46 2.39 26.12
N THR A 80 2.11 3.65 26.33
CA THR A 80 0.73 4.12 26.30
C THR A 80 0.34 4.20 24.84
N PHE A 81 -0.46 3.25 24.35
CA PHE A 81 -1.03 3.33 23.00
C PHE A 81 -2.02 4.50 22.96
N SER A 82 -1.52 5.63 22.47
CA SER A 82 -2.33 6.79 22.12
C SER A 82 -2.73 6.68 20.65
N PRO A 83 -3.96 7.03 20.26
CA PRO A 83 -4.36 7.15 18.85
C PRO A 83 -3.43 8.06 18.03
N ASN A 84 -2.71 8.97 18.70
CA ASN A 84 -1.73 9.85 18.05
C ASN A 84 -0.42 9.13 17.63
N GLN A 85 -0.11 7.95 18.17
CA GLN A 85 1.10 7.19 17.76
C GLN A 85 0.94 6.48 16.41
N GLU A 86 -0.28 6.08 16.03
CA GLU A 86 -0.54 5.54 14.68
C GLU A 86 -0.27 6.60 13.61
N LEU A 87 -0.70 7.85 13.82
CA LEU A 87 -0.42 8.95 12.88
C LEU A 87 1.07 9.30 12.78
N GLN A 88 1.83 9.14 13.87
CA GLN A 88 3.28 9.45 13.89
C GLN A 88 4.14 8.41 13.16
N LEU A 89 3.69 7.15 13.04
CA LEU A 89 4.39 6.10 12.28
C LEU A 89 4.08 6.12 10.78
N LEU A 90 2.94 6.67 10.37
CA LEU A 90 2.59 6.81 8.96
C LEU A 90 3.56 7.74 8.23
N HIS A 91 3.98 8.85 8.87
CA HIS A 91 4.83 9.84 8.21
C HIS A 91 6.24 9.32 7.84
N PRO A 92 6.94 8.54 8.69
CA PRO A 92 8.19 7.88 8.30
C PRO A 92 8.03 6.84 7.18
N VAL A 93 6.96 6.05 7.20
CA VAL A 93 6.73 5.01 6.18
C VAL A 93 6.44 5.66 4.83
N ILE A 94 5.57 6.68 4.78
CA ILE A 94 5.28 7.42 3.55
C ILE A 94 6.54 8.06 2.97
N ASN A 95 7.36 8.73 3.80
CA ASN A 95 8.63 9.32 3.35
C ASN A 95 9.58 8.27 2.76
N LEU A 96 9.65 7.10 3.39
CA LEU A 96 10.42 5.99 2.84
C LEU A 96 9.86 5.55 1.48
N LEU A 97 8.55 5.33 1.37
CA LEU A 97 7.91 4.92 0.12
C LEU A 97 8.19 5.92 -1.00
N ILE A 98 8.14 7.23 -0.72
CA ILE A 98 8.52 8.28 -1.67
C ILE A 98 10.00 8.12 -2.09
N SER A 99 10.91 7.92 -1.13
CA SER A 99 12.36 7.85 -1.42
C SER A 99 12.79 6.63 -2.24
N ILE A 100 12.03 5.54 -2.17
CA ILE A 100 12.33 4.30 -2.91
C ILE A 100 11.56 4.21 -4.24
N GLU A 101 10.72 5.21 -4.57
CA GLU A 101 9.97 5.17 -5.82
C GLU A 101 10.91 5.10 -7.02
N PRO A 102 10.66 4.20 -7.98
CA PRO A 102 11.55 4.07 -9.12
C PRO A 102 11.57 5.30 -10.00
N GLU A 103 12.74 5.57 -10.57
CA GLU A 103 12.89 6.58 -11.61
C GLU A 103 12.03 6.27 -12.84
N MET A 104 11.70 7.31 -13.59
CA MET A 104 10.92 7.21 -14.81
C MET A 104 11.70 6.45 -15.89
N ILE A 105 11.08 5.40 -16.44
CA ILE A 105 11.67 4.55 -17.47
C ILE A 105 11.14 4.96 -18.85
N TYR A 106 12.05 5.15 -19.80
CA TYR A 106 11.76 5.45 -21.19
C TYR A 106 11.57 4.17 -22.01
N ALA A 107 10.63 4.19 -22.95
CA ALA A 107 10.35 3.09 -23.86
C ALA A 107 11.42 2.93 -24.97
N GLY A 108 12.16 4.00 -25.27
CA GLY A 108 12.96 4.09 -26.50
C GLY A 108 12.08 4.24 -27.76
N TYR A 109 10.86 4.77 -27.62
CA TYR A 109 9.90 4.84 -28.71
C TYR A 109 10.11 6.09 -29.58
N ASP A 110 10.50 5.87 -30.83
CA ASP A 110 10.81 6.94 -31.76
C ASP A 110 9.55 7.42 -32.50
N ASN A 111 8.83 8.41 -31.97
CA ASN A 111 7.59 8.93 -32.59
C ASN A 111 7.78 9.55 -33.99
N THR A 112 9.00 9.68 -34.52
CA THR A 112 9.26 10.25 -35.85
C THR A 112 9.09 9.25 -37.00
N LYS A 113 9.04 7.95 -36.69
CA LYS A 113 8.90 6.87 -37.68
C LYS A 113 7.43 6.48 -37.90
N ILE A 114 7.12 5.99 -39.11
CA ILE A 114 5.84 5.35 -39.39
C ILE A 114 5.83 4.02 -38.64
N HIS A 115 4.92 3.89 -37.66
CA HIS A 115 4.80 2.68 -36.86
C HIS A 115 3.60 1.86 -37.28
N ASN A 116 3.78 0.55 -37.28
CA ASN A 116 2.69 -0.41 -37.35
C ASN A 116 2.47 -1.03 -35.96
N SER A 117 1.38 -1.80 -35.80
CA SER A 117 1.04 -2.40 -34.50
C SER A 117 2.16 -3.30 -33.94
N SER A 118 2.98 -3.91 -34.82
CA SER A 118 4.09 -4.79 -34.38
C SER A 118 5.24 -4.03 -33.73
N SER A 119 5.62 -2.86 -34.24
CA SER A 119 6.70 -2.04 -33.64
C SER A 119 6.28 -1.46 -32.30
N LEU A 120 5.00 -1.08 -32.17
CA LEU A 120 4.42 -0.65 -30.89
C LEU A 120 4.46 -1.77 -29.85
N LEU A 121 3.99 -2.98 -30.21
CA LEU A 121 4.03 -4.13 -29.31
C LEU A 121 5.46 -4.51 -28.89
N SER A 122 6.41 -4.47 -29.83
CA SER A 122 7.83 -4.70 -29.50
C SER A 122 8.36 -3.68 -28.50
N SER A 123 8.01 -2.40 -28.67
CA SER A 123 8.44 -1.33 -27.75
C SER A 123 7.80 -1.48 -26.37
N LEU A 124 6.53 -1.88 -26.32
CA LEU A 124 5.83 -2.17 -25.07
C LEU A 124 6.43 -3.38 -24.34
N ASN A 125 6.83 -4.42 -25.05
CA ASN A 125 7.50 -5.59 -24.46
C ASN A 125 8.85 -5.21 -23.85
N GLN A 126 9.67 -4.44 -24.58
CA GLN A 126 10.95 -3.94 -24.06
C GLN A 126 10.78 -3.02 -22.85
N LEU A 127 9.76 -2.16 -22.87
CA LEU A 127 9.40 -1.33 -21.71
C LEU A 127 8.97 -2.20 -20.52
N GLY A 128 8.15 -3.22 -20.76
CA GLY A 128 7.70 -4.17 -19.75
C GLY A 128 8.86 -4.90 -19.06
N GLU A 129 9.84 -5.36 -19.83
CA GLU A 129 11.05 -6.00 -19.28
C GLU A 129 11.81 -5.06 -18.33
N ARG A 130 12.06 -3.82 -18.75
CA ARG A 130 12.74 -2.81 -17.92
C ARG A 130 11.94 -2.46 -16.66
N GLN A 131 10.62 -2.32 -16.81
CA GLN A 131 9.73 -2.07 -15.68
C GLN A 131 9.69 -3.26 -14.71
N LEU A 132 9.80 -4.51 -15.18
CA LEU A 132 9.82 -5.68 -14.31
C LEU A 132 11.07 -5.69 -13.43
N LEU A 133 12.23 -5.41 -14.02
CA LEU A 133 13.48 -5.24 -13.27
C LEU A 133 13.36 -4.14 -12.22
N SER A 134 12.65 -3.06 -12.55
CA SER A 134 12.36 -1.97 -11.62
C SER A 134 11.45 -2.40 -10.46
N VAL A 135 10.38 -3.17 -10.73
CA VAL A 135 9.51 -3.76 -9.70
C VAL A 135 10.29 -4.69 -8.76
N VAL A 136 11.18 -5.52 -9.31
CA VAL A 136 12.05 -6.40 -8.51
C VAL A 136 13.01 -5.60 -7.63
N LYS A 137 13.60 -4.52 -8.15
CA LYS A 137 14.48 -3.65 -7.34
C LYS A 137 13.69 -2.92 -6.25
N TRP A 138 12.53 -2.35 -6.60
CA TRP A 138 11.65 -1.62 -5.70
C TRP A 138 11.14 -2.49 -4.56
N SER A 139 10.63 -3.69 -4.86
CA SER A 139 10.13 -4.63 -3.83
C SER A 139 11.19 -4.97 -2.79
N LYS A 140 12.46 -5.17 -3.21
CA LYS A 140 13.59 -5.41 -2.30
C LYS A 140 13.94 -4.22 -1.39
N LEU A 141 13.46 -3.02 -1.68
CA LEU A 141 13.67 -1.82 -0.85
C LEU A 141 12.53 -1.63 0.17
N LEU A 142 11.41 -2.35 0.03
CA LEU A 142 10.31 -2.28 0.97
C LEU A 142 10.69 -2.90 2.32
N PRO A 143 10.37 -2.25 3.45
CA PRO A 143 10.59 -2.80 4.78
C PRO A 143 9.94 -4.17 4.93
N GLY A 144 10.71 -5.14 5.44
CA GLY A 144 10.22 -6.49 5.70
C GLY A 144 10.13 -7.42 4.49
N PHE A 145 10.18 -6.92 3.25
CA PHE A 145 10.06 -7.77 2.05
C PHE A 145 11.18 -8.82 1.96
N ARG A 146 12.43 -8.42 2.25
CA ARG A 146 13.58 -9.35 2.27
C ARG A 146 13.55 -10.36 3.41
N ASN A 147 12.70 -10.15 4.41
CA ASN A 147 12.56 -11.07 5.54
C ASN A 147 11.58 -12.22 5.22
N LEU A 148 10.83 -12.12 4.11
CA LEU A 148 9.97 -13.19 3.61
C LEU A 148 10.82 -14.33 3.04
N HIS A 149 10.25 -15.54 2.99
CA HIS A 149 10.90 -16.66 2.30
C HIS A 149 11.16 -16.30 0.84
N ILE A 150 12.25 -16.81 0.24
CA ILE A 150 12.58 -16.47 -1.15
C ILE A 150 11.47 -16.88 -2.12
N ASP A 151 10.81 -18.01 -1.85
CA ASP A 151 9.66 -18.47 -2.64
C ASP A 151 8.47 -17.51 -2.54
N ASP A 152 8.22 -16.94 -1.35
CA ASP A 152 7.15 -15.95 -1.16
C ASP A 152 7.49 -14.64 -1.89
N GLN A 153 8.77 -14.21 -1.85
CA GLN A 153 9.22 -13.03 -2.58
C GLN A 153 9.03 -13.20 -4.09
N ILE A 154 9.42 -14.37 -4.63
CA ILE A 154 9.24 -14.70 -6.04
C ILE A 154 7.75 -14.73 -6.39
N THR A 155 6.95 -15.42 -5.57
CA THR A 155 5.52 -15.60 -5.82
C THR A 155 4.79 -14.26 -5.80
N LEU A 156 5.02 -13.40 -4.80
CA LEU A 156 4.40 -12.08 -4.74
C LEU A 156 4.67 -11.27 -6.01
N ILE A 157 5.92 -11.23 -6.47
CA ILE A 157 6.29 -10.51 -7.69
C ILE A 157 5.67 -11.16 -8.92
N GLN A 158 5.73 -12.49 -9.04
CA GLN A 158 5.24 -13.24 -10.19
C GLN A 158 3.74 -13.02 -10.44
N TYR A 159 2.95 -12.89 -9.39
CA TYR A 159 1.50 -12.67 -9.51
C TYR A 159 1.13 -11.19 -9.55
N SER A 160 1.93 -10.28 -8.98
CA SER A 160 1.55 -8.87 -8.88
C SER A 160 2.14 -7.96 -9.95
N TRP A 161 3.20 -8.36 -10.68
CA TRP A 161 3.99 -7.43 -11.49
C TRP A 161 3.18 -6.72 -12.59
N MET A 162 2.30 -7.43 -13.30
CA MET A 162 1.44 -6.83 -14.34
C MET A 162 0.47 -5.83 -13.72
N SER A 163 -0.17 -6.21 -12.62
CA SER A 163 -1.08 -5.34 -11.88
C SER A 163 -0.36 -4.09 -11.38
N LEU A 164 0.88 -4.21 -10.88
CA LEU A 164 1.72 -3.07 -10.48
C LEU A 164 2.07 -2.16 -11.66
N MET A 165 2.41 -2.72 -12.83
CA MET A 165 2.70 -1.94 -14.03
C MET A 165 1.48 -1.17 -14.52
N VAL A 166 0.32 -1.82 -14.58
CA VAL A 166 -0.94 -1.22 -15.02
C VAL A 166 -1.43 -0.19 -14.00
N PHE A 167 -1.27 -0.44 -12.70
CA PHE A 167 -1.55 0.53 -11.64
C PHE A 167 -0.64 1.76 -11.74
N GLY A 168 0.67 1.55 -11.96
CA GLY A 168 1.64 2.61 -12.21
C GLY A 168 1.37 3.39 -13.51
N LEU A 169 0.92 2.72 -14.58
CA LEU A 169 0.44 3.35 -15.82
C LEU A 169 -0.75 4.26 -15.53
N GLY A 170 -1.73 3.78 -14.76
CA GLY A 170 -2.88 4.57 -14.33
C GLY A 170 -2.45 5.84 -13.58
N TRP A 171 -1.47 5.74 -12.70
CA TRP A 171 -0.92 6.87 -11.94
C TRP A 171 -0.21 7.89 -12.83
N ARG A 172 0.67 7.45 -13.73
CA ARG A 172 1.33 8.34 -14.69
C ARG A 172 0.30 9.04 -15.58
N SER A 173 -0.70 8.30 -16.05
CA SER A 173 -1.78 8.85 -16.87
C SER A 173 -2.59 9.90 -16.12
N TYR A 174 -2.87 9.67 -14.83
CA TYR A 174 -3.52 10.64 -13.97
C TYR A 174 -2.66 11.91 -13.75
N LYS A 175 -1.37 11.76 -13.40
CA LYS A 175 -0.50 12.89 -13.05
C LYS A 175 -0.03 13.73 -14.23
N HIS A 176 0.28 13.10 -15.37
CA HIS A 176 0.91 13.80 -16.50
C HIS A 176 -0.07 14.26 -17.57
N VAL A 177 -1.21 13.57 -17.71
CA VAL A 177 -2.19 13.83 -18.79
C VAL A 177 -3.63 13.86 -18.28
N SER A 178 -3.82 14.13 -16.98
CA SER A 178 -5.12 14.32 -16.35
C SER A 178 -6.12 13.17 -16.59
N GLY A 179 -5.62 11.95 -16.79
CA GLY A 179 -6.44 10.77 -17.10
C GLY A 179 -7.07 10.78 -18.50
N GLN A 180 -6.64 11.66 -19.41
CA GLN A 180 -7.21 11.77 -20.76
C GLN A 180 -6.53 10.84 -21.79
N MET A 181 -5.30 10.41 -21.52
CA MET A 181 -4.48 9.58 -22.41
C MET A 181 -3.77 8.49 -21.62
N LEU A 182 -3.28 7.43 -22.29
CA LEU A 182 -2.44 6.41 -21.67
C LEU A 182 -0.96 6.82 -21.73
N TYR A 183 -0.37 7.06 -20.56
CA TYR A 183 1.03 7.46 -20.41
C TYR A 183 1.91 6.24 -20.06
N PHE A 184 2.30 5.46 -21.08
CA PHE A 184 3.16 4.29 -20.88
C PHE A 184 4.55 4.70 -20.41
N ALA A 185 5.15 5.68 -21.08
CA ALA A 185 6.45 6.27 -20.79
C ALA A 185 6.46 7.72 -21.32
N PRO A 186 7.41 8.57 -20.90
CA PRO A 186 7.53 9.95 -21.42
C PRO A 186 7.65 10.06 -22.95
N ASP A 187 8.22 9.04 -23.59
CA ASP A 187 8.37 8.92 -25.04
C ASP A 187 7.30 8.03 -25.71
N LEU A 188 6.37 7.46 -24.93
CA LEU A 188 5.30 6.60 -25.44
C LEU A 188 3.96 6.92 -24.77
N ILE A 189 3.21 7.82 -25.41
CA ILE A 189 1.89 8.27 -24.95
C ILE A 189 0.86 7.95 -26.05
N LEU A 190 -0.20 7.22 -25.67
CA LEU A 190 -1.28 6.88 -26.59
C LEU A 190 -2.50 7.76 -26.31
N ASN A 191 -2.87 8.57 -27.30
CA ASN A 191 -4.15 9.28 -27.32
C ASN A 191 -5.27 8.33 -27.78
N GLU A 192 -6.52 8.81 -27.77
CA GLU A 192 -7.69 8.00 -28.13
C GLU A 192 -7.61 7.41 -29.54
N GLN A 193 -7.11 8.18 -30.51
CA GLN A 193 -6.94 7.71 -31.88
C GLN A 193 -5.93 6.55 -31.95
N ARG A 194 -4.72 6.73 -31.39
CA ARG A 194 -3.68 5.69 -31.37
C ARG A 194 -4.11 4.45 -30.59
N MET A 195 -4.94 4.61 -29.56
CA MET A 195 -5.55 3.47 -28.87
C MET A 195 -6.46 2.67 -29.81
N LYS A 196 -7.32 3.34 -30.59
CA LYS A 196 -8.24 2.68 -31.55
C LYS A 196 -7.51 1.98 -32.68
N GLU A 197 -6.40 2.57 -33.14
CA GLU A 197 -5.56 2.01 -34.20
C GLU A 197 -4.69 0.84 -33.70
N SER A 198 -4.51 0.69 -32.38
CA SER A 198 -3.75 -0.41 -31.80
C SER A 198 -4.49 -1.74 -31.90
N SER A 199 -3.74 -2.83 -32.07
CA SER A 199 -4.31 -4.19 -32.11
C SER A 199 -4.86 -4.69 -30.76
N PHE A 200 -4.73 -3.90 -29.69
CA PHE A 200 -5.09 -4.25 -28.32
C PHE A 200 -5.97 -3.18 -27.67
N TYR A 201 -6.82 -2.50 -28.46
CA TYR A 201 -7.70 -1.42 -28.01
C TYR A 201 -8.55 -1.77 -26.78
N SER A 202 -9.08 -3.00 -26.69
CA SER A 202 -9.86 -3.44 -25.53
C SER A 202 -9.06 -3.37 -24.22
N LEU A 203 -7.80 -3.80 -24.25
CA LEU A 203 -6.88 -3.70 -23.10
C LEU A 203 -6.59 -2.24 -22.76
N CYS A 204 -6.42 -1.38 -23.77
CA CYS A 204 -6.26 0.06 -23.56
C CYS A 204 -7.44 0.64 -22.77
N LEU A 205 -8.68 0.29 -23.11
CA LEU A 205 -9.86 0.75 -22.38
C LEU A 205 -9.86 0.29 -20.92
N THR A 206 -9.52 -0.98 -20.67
CA THR A 206 -9.43 -1.53 -19.30
C THR A 206 -8.36 -0.81 -18.48
N MET A 207 -7.16 -0.61 -19.03
CA MET A 207 -6.08 0.13 -18.36
C MET A 207 -6.46 1.59 -18.10
N TRP A 208 -7.15 2.21 -19.06
CA TRP A 208 -7.54 3.61 -18.98
C TRP A 208 -8.53 3.89 -17.84
N GLN A 209 -9.37 2.92 -17.49
CA GLN A 209 -10.34 3.04 -16.41
C GLN A 209 -9.69 3.39 -15.06
N ILE A 210 -8.51 2.86 -14.76
CA ILE A 210 -7.81 3.14 -13.49
C ILE A 210 -7.53 4.64 -13.36
N SER A 211 -7.02 5.26 -14.43
CA SER A 211 -6.73 6.70 -14.43
C SER A 211 -8.01 7.54 -14.27
N LYS A 212 -9.14 7.08 -14.82
CA LYS A 212 -10.45 7.73 -14.66
C LYS A 212 -10.94 7.66 -13.21
N GLU A 213 -10.79 6.52 -12.56
CA GLU A 213 -11.11 6.40 -11.14
C GLU A 213 -10.19 7.26 -10.27
N PHE A 214 -8.89 7.37 -10.59
CA PHE A 214 -7.99 8.29 -9.89
C PHE A 214 -8.40 9.76 -10.02
N VAL A 215 -8.83 10.19 -11.21
CA VAL A 215 -9.40 11.54 -11.41
C VAL A 215 -10.66 11.72 -10.57
N LYS A 216 -11.57 10.75 -10.58
CA LYS A 216 -12.83 10.84 -9.83
C LYS A 216 -12.61 10.88 -8.32
N LEU A 217 -11.67 10.10 -7.82
CA LEU A 217 -11.37 9.99 -6.39
C LEU A 217 -10.36 11.03 -5.90
N GLN A 218 -9.68 11.74 -6.79
CA GLN A 218 -8.62 12.72 -6.48
C GLN A 218 -7.51 12.10 -5.60
N ILE A 219 -7.02 10.93 -6.02
CA ILE A 219 -6.05 10.14 -5.25
C ILE A 219 -4.76 10.92 -4.98
N SER A 220 -4.35 10.96 -3.72
CA SER A 220 -3.10 11.58 -3.30
C SER A 220 -1.88 10.69 -3.61
N GLN A 221 -0.67 11.25 -3.54
CA GLN A 221 0.55 10.47 -3.76
C GLN A 221 0.74 9.42 -2.67
N GLU A 222 0.45 9.78 -1.43
CA GLU A 222 0.55 8.91 -0.26
C GLU A 222 -0.41 7.73 -0.37
N GLU A 223 -1.65 7.99 -0.80
CA GLU A 223 -2.66 6.97 -1.05
C GLU A 223 -2.22 6.00 -2.16
N PHE A 224 -1.73 6.53 -3.28
CA PHE A 224 -1.21 5.72 -4.38
C PHE A 224 -0.06 4.80 -3.91
N LEU A 225 0.91 5.34 -3.17
CA LEU A 225 2.05 4.58 -2.68
C LEU A 225 1.62 3.44 -1.75
N CYS A 226 0.69 3.73 -0.83
CA CYS A 226 0.12 2.70 0.04
C CYS A 226 -0.60 1.61 -0.77
N MET A 227 -1.48 2.00 -1.69
CA MET A 227 -2.21 1.06 -2.54
C MET A 227 -1.27 0.21 -3.41
N LYS A 228 -0.20 0.81 -3.94
CA LYS A 228 0.82 0.10 -4.72
C LYS A 228 1.50 -0.99 -3.89
N VAL A 229 1.82 -0.72 -2.63
CA VAL A 229 2.35 -1.73 -1.71
C VAL A 229 1.32 -2.82 -1.44
N LEU A 230 0.05 -2.47 -1.24
CA LEU A 230 -1.02 -3.44 -1.06
C LEU A 230 -1.22 -4.33 -2.29
N VAL A 231 -1.07 -3.80 -3.51
CA VAL A 231 -1.13 -4.59 -4.76
C VAL A 231 0.00 -5.62 -4.81
N LEU A 232 1.22 -5.28 -4.38
CA LEU A 232 2.34 -6.24 -4.28
C LEU A 232 2.05 -7.32 -3.23
N LEU A 233 1.55 -6.91 -2.06
CA LEU A 233 1.32 -7.80 -0.92
C LEU A 233 -0.03 -8.54 -0.98
N ASN A 234 -0.76 -8.41 -2.08
CA ASN A 234 -2.06 -9.05 -2.21
C ASN A 234 -1.90 -10.55 -2.45
N THR A 235 -2.42 -11.35 -1.53
CA THR A 235 -2.40 -12.81 -1.60
C THR A 235 -3.70 -13.44 -2.09
N SER A 236 -4.63 -12.67 -2.66
CA SER A 236 -5.94 -13.19 -3.07
C SER A 236 -5.91 -14.12 -4.29
N GLU A 237 -4.82 -14.17 -5.06
CA GLU A 237 -4.67 -15.04 -6.24
C GLU A 237 -4.07 -16.41 -5.93
N TYR A 238 -3.85 -16.75 -4.65
CA TYR A 238 -3.15 -17.97 -4.21
C TYR A 238 -4.09 -19.20 -4.03
N LYS A 239 -5.22 -19.25 -4.75
CA LYS A 239 -6.19 -20.35 -4.65
C LYS A 239 -6.53 -20.95 -6.00
#